data_AF-A0A920Q807-F1
#
_entry.id   AF-A0A920Q807-F1
#
_cell.length_a   1.000
_cell.length_b   1.000
_cell.length_c   1.000
_cell.angle_alpha   90.00
_cell.angle_beta   90.00
_cell.angle_gamma   90.00
#
_symmetry.space_group_name_H-M   'P 1'
#
loop_
_entity.id
_entity.type
_entity.pdbx_description
1 polymer ?
#
loop_
_entity_poly.entity_id
_entity_poly.type
_entity_poly.pdbx_seq_one_letter_code
_entity_poly.pdbx_strand_id
1 'polypeptide(L)'
;MRTLETLLKLEPQNKQAMLMRIQTYSLQGSYYYAQTLAEEMLNQFPDYAPVRQELLRIKFAQQQWPEAQAMLAQLKAKNTLSPEDQLIEAYLLIHQNRRMKPVSALNLFLKITPKMWMRSWD
;
A
#
# COMPACT_ATOMS: atom_id res chain seq x y z
N MET A 1 -13.22 1.74 15.91
CA MET A 1 -12.34 2.94 16.08
C MET A 1 -11.97 3.19 17.54
N ARG A 2 -12.91 3.22 18.49
CA ARG A 2 -12.64 3.55 19.91
C ARG A 2 -11.53 2.70 20.58
N THR A 3 -11.41 1.42 20.23
CA THR A 3 -10.37 0.53 20.78
C THR A 3 -8.96 0.89 20.31
N LEU A 4 -8.81 1.27 19.03
CA LEU A 4 -7.52 1.66 18.45
C LEU A 4 -7.02 3.00 18.99
N GLU A 5 -7.92 3.97 19.15
CA GLU A 5 -7.60 5.26 19.75
C GLU A 5 -7.18 5.12 21.21
N THR A 6 -7.85 4.26 21.98
CA THR A 6 -7.43 3.96 23.35
C THR A 6 -6.05 3.32 23.39
N LEU A 7 -5.76 2.37 22.50
CA LEU A 7 -4.43 1.75 22.43
C LEU A 7 -3.35 2.79 22.12
N LEU A 8 -3.58 3.68 21.16
CA LEU A 8 -2.63 4.74 20.82
C LEU A 8 -2.46 5.80 21.93
N LYS A 9 -3.45 5.98 22.80
CA LYS A 9 -3.30 6.82 23.99
C LYS A 9 -2.41 6.17 25.06
N LEU A 10 -2.53 4.86 25.23
CA LEU A 10 -1.74 4.09 26.21
C LEU A 10 -0.32 3.81 25.70
N GLU A 11 -0.19 3.54 24.41
CA GLU A 11 1.07 3.20 23.73
C GLU A 11 1.24 4.02 22.44
N PRO A 12 1.63 5.30 22.54
CA PRO A 12 1.70 6.19 21.38
C PRO A 12 2.70 5.77 20.29
N GLN A 13 3.70 4.97 20.66
CA GLN A 13 4.74 4.47 19.77
C GLN A 13 4.50 3.01 19.33
N ASN A 14 3.31 2.44 19.59
CA ASN A 14 2.97 1.11 19.12
C ASN A 14 2.84 1.13 17.58
N LYS A 15 3.89 0.64 16.90
CA LYS A 15 3.99 0.64 15.43
C LYS A 15 2.81 -0.05 14.75
N GLN A 16 2.31 -1.15 15.32
CA GLN A 16 1.18 -1.89 14.76
C GLN A 16 -0.11 -1.07 14.83
N ALA A 17 -0.34 -0.38 15.96
CA ALA A 17 -1.49 0.49 16.14
C ALA A 17 -1.42 1.72 15.23
N MET A 18 -0.23 2.32 15.07
CA MET A 18 0.00 3.42 14.13
C MET A 18 -0.31 2.98 12.69
N LEU A 19 0.22 1.83 12.27
CA LEU A 19 -0.05 1.26 10.95
C LEU A 19 -1.55 0.99 10.73
N MET A 20 -2.22 0.41 11.72
CA MET A 20 -3.67 0.13 11.63
C MET A 20 -4.48 1.43 11.49
N ARG A 21 -4.06 2.53 12.13
CA ARG A 21 -4.70 3.84 11.97
C ARG A 21 -4.52 4.38 10.56
N ILE A 22 -3.31 4.29 10.00
CA ILE A 22 -3.03 4.67 8.61
C ILE A 22 -3.91 3.88 7.64
N GLN A 23 -3.93 2.55 7.79
CA GLN A 23 -4.74 1.65 6.97
C GLN A 23 -6.24 1.95 7.09
N THR A 24 -6.70 2.31 8.29
CA THR A 24 -8.10 2.70 8.50
C THR A 24 -8.46 3.93 7.69
N TYR A 25 -7.65 5.00 7.73
CA TYR A 25 -7.87 6.18 6.90
C TYR A 25 -7.76 5.90 5.40
N SER A 26 -6.79 5.05 5.01
CA SER A 26 -6.59 4.59 3.63
C SER A 26 -7.85 3.90 3.08
N LEU A 27 -8.39 2.93 3.83
CA LEU A 27 -9.62 2.19 3.48
C LEU A 27 -10.86 3.09 3.41
N GLN A 28 -10.89 4.19 4.16
CA GLN A 28 -11.97 5.18 4.10
C GLN A 28 -11.83 6.17 2.93
N GLY A 29 -10.80 6.02 2.09
CA GLY A 29 -10.50 6.97 1.01
C GLY A 29 -9.95 8.31 1.52
N SER A 30 -9.65 8.42 2.81
CA SER A 30 -9.05 9.61 3.43
C SER A 30 -7.54 9.64 3.20
N TYR A 31 -7.15 9.59 1.93
CA TYR A 31 -5.76 9.34 1.52
C TYR A 31 -4.79 10.44 1.94
N TYR A 32 -5.22 11.70 2.01
CA TYR A 32 -4.40 12.80 2.53
C TYR A 32 -3.97 12.52 3.98
N TYR A 33 -4.93 12.22 4.87
CA TYR A 33 -4.66 11.89 6.27
C TYR A 33 -3.82 10.62 6.41
N ALA A 34 -4.14 9.58 5.65
CA ALA A 34 -3.37 8.33 5.66
C ALA A 34 -1.91 8.56 5.27
N GLN A 35 -1.68 9.36 4.21
CA GLN A 35 -0.34 9.71 3.75
C GLN A 35 0.44 10.48 4.82
N THR A 36 -0.15 11.55 5.39
CA THR A 36 0.52 12.35 6.42
C THR A 36 0.95 11.48 7.60
N LEU A 37 0.07 10.61 8.09
CA LEU A 37 0.39 9.71 9.20
C LEU A 37 1.48 8.68 8.83
N ALA A 38 1.48 8.19 7.58
CA ALA A 38 2.50 7.27 7.10
C ALA A 38 3.88 7.93 6.98
N GLU A 39 3.94 9.16 6.49
CA GLU A 39 5.17 9.97 6.41
C GLU A 39 5.70 10.30 7.82
N GLU A 40 4.83 10.70 8.75
CA GLU A 40 5.19 10.90 10.16
C GLU A 40 5.74 9.64 10.80
N MET A 41 5.11 8.49 10.55
CA MET A 41 5.55 7.20 11.08
C MET A 41 6.90 6.78 10.47
N LEU A 42 7.14 7.05 9.19
CA LEU A 42 8.43 6.78 8.55
C LEU A 42 9.55 7.69 9.07
N ASN A 43 9.24 8.93 9.46
CA ASN A 43 10.21 9.80 10.11
C ASN A 43 10.65 9.24 11.48
N GLN A 44 9.74 8.59 12.20
CA GLN A 44 10.04 7.96 13.50
C GLN A 44 10.66 6.57 13.36
N PHE A 45 10.22 5.79 12.37
CA PHE A 45 10.65 4.41 12.14
C PHE A 45 11.04 4.18 10.66
N PRO A 46 12.20 4.70 10.21
CA PRO A 46 12.60 4.69 8.80
C PRO A 46 12.64 3.30 8.14
N ASP A 47 12.93 2.27 8.95
CA ASP A 47 13.10 0.89 8.49
C ASP A 47 11.86 0.01 8.69
N TYR A 48 10.73 0.58 9.15
CA TYR A 48 9.51 -0.19 9.30
C TYR A 48 8.86 -0.45 7.94
N ALA A 49 9.24 -1.57 7.30
CA ALA A 49 8.79 -1.94 5.96
C ALA A 49 7.25 -1.89 5.76
N PRO A 50 6.40 -2.32 6.71
CA PRO A 50 4.94 -2.29 6.51
C PRO A 50 4.37 -0.90 6.21
N VAL A 51 4.85 0.17 6.85
CA VAL A 51 4.36 1.53 6.56
C VAL A 51 4.83 2.03 5.20
N ARG A 52 6.02 1.61 4.75
CA ARG A 52 6.52 1.93 3.40
C ARG A 52 5.64 1.29 2.32
N GLN A 53 5.21 0.04 2.53
CA GLN A 53 4.28 -0.64 1.64
C GLN A 53 2.90 0.01 1.65
N GLU A 54 2.39 0.39 2.82
CA GLU A 54 1.12 1.11 2.91
C GLU A 54 1.18 2.47 2.21
N LEU A 55 2.29 3.22 2.38
CA LEU A 55 2.48 4.48 1.66
C LEU A 55 2.53 4.27 0.15
N LEU A 56 3.16 3.20 -0.36
CA LEU A 56 3.10 2.86 -1.79
C LEU A 56 1.66 2.67 -2.26
N ARG A 57 0.83 1.93 -1.50
CA ARG A 57 -0.59 1.72 -1.83
C ARG A 57 -1.38 3.03 -1.84
N ILE A 58 -1.12 3.90 -0.86
CA ILE A 58 -1.76 5.22 -0.79
C ILE A 58 -1.37 6.08 -2.00
N LYS A 59 -0.08 6.15 -2.36
CA LYS A 59 0.40 6.86 -3.55
C LYS A 59 -0.25 6.33 -4.82
N PHE A 60 -0.32 5.01 -4.94
CA PHE A 60 -0.99 4.34 -6.05
C PHE A 60 -2.48 4.68 -6.13
N ALA A 61 -3.22 4.62 -5.01
CA ALA A 61 -4.63 4.95 -4.96
C ALA A 61 -4.92 6.42 -5.28
N GLN A 62 -4.00 7.33 -4.92
CA GLN A 62 -4.04 8.75 -5.29
C GLN A 62 -3.61 9.04 -6.74
N GLN A 63 -3.27 8.02 -7.53
CA GLN A 63 -2.76 8.16 -8.90
C GLN A 63 -1.45 8.96 -9.00
N GLN A 64 -0.68 9.00 -7.91
CA GLN A 64 0.66 9.58 -7.85
C GLN A 64 1.66 8.60 -8.45
N TRP A 65 1.56 8.41 -9.76
CA TRP A 65 2.29 7.38 -10.51
C TRP A 65 3.82 7.50 -10.41
N PRO A 66 4.42 8.70 -10.58
CA PRO A 66 5.87 8.86 -10.45
C PRO A 66 6.38 8.46 -9.06
N GLU A 67 5.68 8.85 -8.00
CA GLU A 67 6.03 8.57 -6.61
C GLU A 67 5.89 7.08 -6.31
N ALA A 68 4.78 6.46 -6.73
CA ALA A 68 4.57 5.02 -6.56
C ALA A 68 5.67 4.21 -7.29
N GLN A 69 6.06 4.63 -8.49
CA GLN A 69 7.14 3.99 -9.24
C GLN A 69 8.51 4.14 -8.54
N ALA A 70 8.82 5.33 -8.02
CA ALA A 70 10.05 5.56 -7.26
C ALA A 70 10.10 4.68 -6.00
N MET A 71 8.98 4.55 -5.29
CA MET A 71 8.87 3.68 -4.11
C MET A 71 9.04 2.20 -4.45
N LEU A 72 8.44 1.73 -5.55
CA LEU A 72 8.65 0.36 -6.02
C LEU A 72 10.11 0.06 -6.35
N ALA A 73 10.80 1.00 -7.01
CA ALA A 73 12.23 0.85 -7.30
C ALA A 73 13.05 0.68 -6.00
N GLN A 74 12.74 1.43 -4.95
CA GLN A 74 13.38 1.29 -3.64
C GLN A 74 13.09 -0.07 -2.99
N LEU A 75 11.82 -0.52 -3.00
CA LEU A 75 11.44 -1.83 -2.43
C LEU A 75 12.09 -2.99 -3.20
N LYS A 76 12.18 -2.86 -4.53
CA LYS A 76 12.83 -3.84 -5.40
C LYS A 76 14.33 -3.93 -5.16
N ALA A 77 15.01 -2.79 -5.03
CA ALA A 77 16.44 -2.74 -4.71
C ALA A 77 16.76 -3.40 -3.36
N LYS A 78 15.81 -3.37 -2.41
CA LYS A 78 15.92 -4.05 -1.11
C LYS A 78 15.45 -5.50 -1.10
N ASN A 79 14.95 -6.03 -2.22
CA ASN A 79 14.30 -7.35 -2.33
C ASN A 79 13.13 -7.54 -1.34
N THR A 80 12.39 -6.47 -1.03
CA THR A 80 11.27 -6.48 -0.07
C THR A 80 9.90 -6.29 -0.73
N LEU A 81 9.75 -6.64 -2.01
CA LEU A 81 8.45 -6.58 -2.70
C LEU A 81 7.52 -7.67 -2.15
N SER A 82 6.35 -7.26 -1.67
CA SER A 82 5.24 -8.18 -1.39
C SER A 82 4.53 -8.58 -2.69
N PRO A 83 3.72 -9.66 -2.70
CA PRO A 83 2.87 -10.00 -3.83
C PRO A 83 1.93 -8.86 -4.26
N GLU A 84 1.46 -8.05 -3.31
CA GLU A 84 0.62 -6.88 -3.58
C GLU A 84 1.42 -5.74 -4.23
N ASP A 85 2.68 -5.55 -3.84
CA ASP A 85 3.56 -4.57 -4.49
C ASP A 85 3.85 -4.97 -5.95
N GLN A 86 3.99 -6.27 -6.22
CA GLN A 86 4.16 -6.80 -7.59
C GLN A 86 2.93 -6.55 -8.47
N LEU A 87 1.72 -6.57 -7.89
CA LEU A 87 0.49 -6.19 -8.61
C LEU A 87 0.50 -4.70 -9.00
N ILE A 88 0.94 -3.84 -8.08
CA ILE A 88 1.08 -2.40 -8.35
C ILE A 88 2.14 -2.17 -9.43
N GLU A 89 3.30 -2.86 -9.36
CA GLU A 89 4.35 -2.79 -10.38
C GLU A 89 3.81 -3.20 -11.76
N ALA A 90 3.11 -4.34 -11.82
CA ALA A 90 2.47 -4.82 -13.05
C ALA A 90 1.50 -3.77 -13.63
N TYR A 91 0.62 -3.21 -12.80
CA TYR A 91 -0.33 -2.18 -13.22
C TYR A 91 0.38 -0.95 -13.78
N LEU A 92 1.41 -0.45 -13.10
CA LEU A 92 2.13 0.75 -13.55
C LEU A 92 2.86 0.50 -14.87
N LEU A 93 3.43 -0.70 -15.08
CA LEU A 93 4.03 -1.09 -16.36
C LEU A 93 3.00 -1.09 -17.50
N ILE A 94 1.79 -1.62 -17.25
CA ILE A 94 0.67 -1.58 -18.21
C ILE A 94 0.26 -0.13 -18.50
N HIS A 95 0.09 0.69 -17.47
CA HIS A 95 -0.36 2.08 -17.61
C HIS A 95 0.64 2.95 -18.38
N GLN A 96 1.95 2.76 -18.12
CA GLN A 96 3.02 3.46 -18.83
C GLN A 96 3.15 2.96 -20.26
N ASN A 97 3.03 1.65 -20.47
CA ASN A 97 3.03 1.05 -21.78
C ASN A 97 1.62 1.05 -22.37
N ARG A 98 1.16 2.21 -22.85
CA ARG A 98 -0.15 2.42 -23.52
C ARG A 98 -0.45 1.47 -24.71
N ARG A 99 0.47 0.56 -25.04
CA ARG A 99 0.35 -0.47 -26.08
C ARG A 99 -0.02 -1.87 -25.57
N MET A 100 -0.09 -2.10 -24.25
CA MET A 100 -0.47 -3.42 -23.73
C MET A 100 -1.98 -3.64 -23.91
N LYS A 101 -2.35 -4.73 -24.59
CA LYS A 101 -3.78 -5.05 -24.82
C LYS A 101 -4.46 -5.31 -23.46
N PRO A 102 -5.70 -4.81 -23.24
CA PRO A 102 -6.43 -4.98 -21.97
C PRO A 102 -6.52 -6.44 -21.49
N VAL A 103 -6.58 -7.40 -22.43
CA VAL A 103 -6.62 -8.84 -22.14
C VAL A 103 -5.32 -9.35 -21.53
N SER A 104 -4.17 -8.82 -21.95
CA SER A 104 -2.85 -9.18 -21.40
C SER A 104 -2.67 -8.63 -19.98
N ALA A 105 -3.16 -7.41 -19.74
CA ALA A 105 -3.21 -6.80 -18.42
C ALA A 105 -4.09 -7.58 -17.45
N LEU A 106 -5.28 -7.98 -17.89
CA LEU A 106 -6.21 -8.79 -17.10
C LEU A 106 -5.66 -10.19 -16.80
N ASN A 107 -5.01 -10.84 -17.75
CA ASN A 107 -4.38 -12.16 -17.52
C ASN A 107 -3.23 -12.11 -16.52
N LEU A 108 -2.45 -11.01 -16.50
CA LEU A 108 -1.41 -10.81 -15.49
C LEU A 108 -2.03 -10.60 -14.10
N PHE A 109 -3.07 -9.77 -14.02
CA PHE A 109 -3.83 -9.55 -12.79
C PHE A 109 -4.44 -10.86 -12.24
N LEU A 110 -5.07 -11.66 -13.09
CA LEU A 110 -5.71 -12.93 -12.71
C LEU A 110 -4.69 -14.02 -12.30
N LYS A 111 -3.49 -14.03 -12.89
CA LYS A 111 -2.41 -14.96 -12.49
C LYS A 111 -1.84 -14.64 -11.11
N ILE A 112 -1.80 -13.36 -10.73
CA ILE A 112 -1.18 -12.90 -9.48
C ILE A 112 -2.23 -12.85 -8.33
N THR A 113 -3.53 -12.83 -8.65
CA THR A 113 -4.64 -12.83 -7.66
C THR A 113 -5.40 -14.17 -7.50
N PRO A 114 -4.81 -15.38 -7.42
CA PRO A 114 -5.62 -16.60 -7.42
C PRO A 114 -6.57 -16.79 -6.21
N LYS A 115 -6.43 -16.03 -5.11
CA LYS A 115 -7.13 -16.34 -3.84
C LYS A 115 -7.66 -15.16 -2.99
N MET A 116 -7.73 -13.94 -3.51
CA MET A 116 -8.17 -12.79 -2.68
C MET A 116 -9.72 -12.63 -2.60
N TRP A 117 -10.50 -13.47 -3.30
CA TRP A 117 -11.97 -13.34 -3.42
C TRP A 117 -12.76 -14.50 -2.79
N MET A 118 -12.21 -15.17 -1.76
CA MET A 118 -12.94 -16.15 -0.96
C MET A 118 -12.75 -15.87 0.53
N ARG A 119 -13.27 -14.73 0.99
CA ARG A 119 -13.61 -14.50 2.41
C ARG A 119 -14.57 -13.32 2.60
N SER A 120 -15.55 -13.19 1.71
CA SER A 120 -16.66 -12.24 1.91
C SER A 120 -18.02 -12.80 1.51
N TRP A 121 -18.19 -14.12 1.60
CA TRP A 121 -19.49 -14.81 1.68
C TRP A 121 -19.27 -16.09 2.49
N ASP A 122 -19.23 -15.93 3.81
CA ASP A 122 -19.71 -16.85 4.85
C ASP A 122 -19.71 -16.08 6.18
#